data_AF-A0A1C0A6X9-F1
#
_entry.id   AF-A0A1C0A6X9-F1
#
_cell.length_a   1.000
_cell.length_b   1.000
_cell.length_c   1.000
_cell.angle_alpha   90.00
_cell.angle_beta   90.00
_cell.angle_gamma   90.00
#
_symmetry.space_group_name_H-M   'P 1'
#
loop_
_entity.id
_entity.type
_entity.pdbx_description
1 polymer ?
#
loop_
_entity_poly.entity_id
_entity_poly.type
_entity_poly.pdbx_seq_one_letter_code
_entity_poly.pdbx_strand_id
1 'polypeptide(L)'
;MNISEITEKLKRNKLLRNKKEINGFEEALMELNEINNVKIIGDLCKGFDDNTKEYEIMYNVLHAVEDYEGEGAYIELLKITPYMIENDAKEWSKRLHRRILNHSQERIEYIKALKKMDTSIQNIIIKLIHDINNDGKKWLNNEEQKKFENITNEVLNELR
;
A
#
# COMPACT_ATOMS: atom_id res chain seq x y z
N MET A 1 -5.57 24.77 0.22
CA MET A 1 -6.20 23.50 -0.16
C MET A 1 -6.47 22.72 1.13
N ASN A 2 -7.70 22.24 1.35
CA ASN A 2 -8.03 21.50 2.58
C ASN A 2 -7.84 20.00 2.32
N ILE A 3 -6.70 19.45 2.78
CA ILE A 3 -6.35 18.03 2.56
C ILE A 3 -7.47 17.10 3.04
N SER A 4 -8.11 17.41 4.17
CA SER A 4 -9.19 16.58 4.71
C SER A 4 -10.41 16.52 3.78
N GLU A 5 -10.76 17.64 3.12
CA GLU A 5 -11.88 17.66 2.17
C GLU A 5 -11.56 16.86 0.90
N ILE A 6 -10.32 16.94 0.41
CA ILE A 6 -9.87 16.16 -0.74
C ILE A 6 -9.84 14.68 -0.42
N THR A 7 -9.32 14.29 0.73
CA THR A 7 -9.31 12.90 1.18
C THR A 7 -10.74 12.34 1.29
N GLU A 8 -11.69 13.10 1.83
CA GLU A 8 -13.09 12.63 1.88
C GLU A 8 -13.73 12.53 0.50
N LYS A 9 -13.38 13.43 -0.44
CA LYS A 9 -13.80 13.33 -1.84
C LYS A 9 -13.22 12.06 -2.50
N LEU A 10 -11.94 11.75 -2.29
CA LEU A 10 -11.30 10.53 -2.78
C LEU A 10 -12.02 9.29 -2.22
N LYS A 11 -12.17 9.21 -0.89
CA LYS A 11 -12.82 8.10 -0.19
C LYS A 11 -14.25 7.85 -0.65
N ARG A 12 -15.03 8.92 -0.79
CA ARG A 12 -16.44 8.80 -1.17
C ARG A 12 -16.61 8.22 -2.58
N ASN A 13 -15.62 8.39 -3.45
CA ASN A 13 -15.68 7.99 -4.85
C ASN A 13 -14.88 6.71 -5.17
N LYS A 14 -14.25 6.05 -4.18
CA LYS A 14 -13.34 4.90 -4.38
C LYS A 14 -13.96 3.65 -5.02
N LEU A 15 -15.29 3.56 -5.05
CA LEU A 15 -16.00 2.44 -5.71
C LEU A 15 -16.23 2.67 -7.21
N LEU A 16 -16.00 3.89 -7.71
CA LEU A 16 -15.90 4.21 -9.14
C LEU A 16 -17.08 3.70 -9.98
N ARG A 17 -18.29 3.71 -9.43
CA ARG A 17 -19.45 3.00 -10.01
C ARG A 17 -20.03 3.65 -11.26
N ASN A 18 -19.71 4.91 -11.49
CA ASN A 18 -20.22 5.72 -12.59
C ASN A 18 -19.28 6.90 -12.88
N LYS A 19 -19.51 7.57 -14.01
CA LYS A 19 -18.69 8.70 -14.46
C LYS A 19 -18.56 9.83 -13.43
N LYS A 20 -19.58 10.08 -12.61
CA LYS A 20 -19.51 11.13 -11.58
C LYS A 20 -18.55 10.74 -10.45
N GLU A 21 -18.59 9.48 -10.01
CA GLU A 21 -17.63 8.97 -9.02
C GLU A 21 -16.21 8.97 -9.61
N ILE A 22 -16.03 8.47 -10.83
CA ILE A 22 -14.74 8.45 -11.52
C ILE A 22 -14.13 9.85 -11.59
N ASN A 23 -14.85 10.83 -12.14
CA ASN A 23 -14.35 12.19 -12.25
C ASN A 23 -14.00 12.79 -10.88
N GLY A 24 -14.85 12.56 -9.85
CA GLY A 24 -14.61 13.07 -8.51
C GLY A 24 -13.40 12.42 -7.82
N PHE A 25 -13.13 11.16 -8.14
CA PHE A 25 -11.96 10.43 -7.66
C PHE A 25 -10.68 10.92 -8.32
N GLU A 26 -10.65 10.99 -9.65
CA GLU A 26 -9.47 11.44 -10.42
C GLU A 26 -9.10 12.89 -10.10
N GLU A 27 -10.09 13.77 -9.94
CA GLU A 27 -9.86 15.15 -9.52
C GLU A 27 -9.23 15.19 -8.12
N ALA A 28 -9.75 14.42 -7.16
CA ALA A 28 -9.19 14.36 -5.82
C ALA A 28 -7.76 13.76 -5.80
N LEU A 29 -7.50 12.74 -6.61
CA LEU A 29 -6.18 12.13 -6.75
C LEU A 29 -5.15 13.14 -7.29
N MET A 30 -5.53 13.88 -8.33
CA MET A 30 -4.70 14.94 -8.90
C MET A 30 -4.42 16.05 -7.88
N GLU A 31 -5.45 16.52 -7.17
CA GLU A 31 -5.33 17.52 -6.12
C GLU A 31 -4.39 17.07 -4.97
N LEU A 32 -4.44 15.79 -4.57
CA LEU A 32 -3.50 15.25 -3.57
C LEU A 32 -2.06 15.22 -4.10
N ASN A 33 -1.85 14.76 -5.34
CA ASN A 33 -0.52 14.64 -5.93
C ASN A 33 0.20 15.99 -6.05
N GLU A 34 -0.53 17.08 -6.25
CA GLU A 34 0.03 18.44 -6.28
C GLU A 34 0.68 18.89 -4.96
N ILE A 35 0.30 18.27 -3.83
CA ILE A 35 0.84 18.62 -2.51
C ILE A 35 2.32 18.21 -2.38
N ASN A 36 2.73 17.15 -3.08
CA ASN A 36 4.10 16.62 -3.10
C ASN A 36 4.74 16.49 -1.71
N ASN A 37 4.07 15.78 -0.79
CA ASN A 37 4.54 15.60 0.58
C ASN A 37 4.27 14.16 1.03
N VAL A 38 5.29 13.47 1.54
CA VAL A 38 5.20 12.08 2.01
C VAL A 38 4.02 11.80 2.97
N LYS A 39 3.57 12.82 3.72
CA LYS A 39 2.42 12.70 4.63
C LYS A 39 1.11 12.38 3.90
N ILE A 40 1.00 12.64 2.60
CA ILE A 40 -0.21 12.34 1.82
C ILE A 40 -0.35 10.86 1.50
N ILE A 41 0.68 10.02 1.70
CA ILE A 41 0.59 8.57 1.44
C ILE A 41 -0.61 7.98 2.18
N GLY A 42 -0.83 8.38 3.43
CA GLY A 42 -1.98 7.93 4.20
C GLY A 42 -3.32 8.35 3.58
N ASP A 43 -3.38 9.49 2.91
CA ASP A 43 -4.58 9.98 2.23
C ASP A 43 -4.80 9.29 0.88
N LEU A 44 -3.74 9.11 0.09
CA LEU A 44 -3.76 8.32 -1.15
C LEU A 44 -4.24 6.88 -0.88
N CYS A 45 -3.69 6.23 0.16
CA CYS A 45 -4.05 4.87 0.51
C CYS A 45 -5.52 4.69 0.94
N LYS A 46 -6.20 5.76 1.40
CA LYS A 46 -7.64 5.72 1.68
C LYS A 46 -8.50 5.67 0.41
N GLY A 47 -7.92 5.95 -0.75
CA GLY A 47 -8.55 5.82 -2.05
C GLY A 47 -8.66 4.38 -2.55
N PHE A 48 -7.98 3.41 -1.93
CA PHE A 48 -8.10 2.01 -2.34
C PHE A 48 -9.41 1.36 -1.89
N ASP A 49 -9.92 0.47 -2.75
CA ASP A 49 -11.02 -0.43 -2.44
C ASP A 49 -10.91 -1.70 -3.30
N ASP A 50 -11.00 -2.86 -2.67
CA ASP A 50 -10.94 -4.18 -3.31
C ASP A 50 -12.25 -4.51 -4.05
N ASN A 51 -13.35 -3.80 -3.77
CA ASN A 51 -14.67 -4.03 -4.37
C ASN A 51 -14.92 -3.21 -5.66
N THR A 52 -14.01 -2.32 -6.03
CA THR A 52 -14.11 -1.60 -7.30
C THR A 52 -13.83 -2.53 -8.48
N LYS A 53 -14.48 -2.24 -9.62
CA LYS A 53 -14.21 -2.93 -10.90
C LYS A 53 -13.22 -2.17 -11.77
N GLU A 54 -12.95 -0.91 -11.43
CA GLU A 54 -12.08 -0.01 -12.19
C GLU A 54 -10.62 -0.15 -11.71
N TYR A 55 -10.02 -1.31 -11.98
CA TYR A 55 -8.66 -1.64 -11.53
C TYR A 55 -7.60 -0.69 -12.07
N GLU A 56 -7.73 -0.22 -13.31
CA GLU A 56 -6.77 0.72 -13.93
C GLU A 56 -6.68 2.04 -13.14
N ILE A 57 -7.82 2.56 -12.67
CA ILE A 57 -7.84 3.79 -11.87
C ILE A 57 -7.18 3.55 -10.50
N MET A 58 -7.38 2.37 -9.90
CA MET A 58 -6.68 2.02 -8.66
C MET A 58 -5.18 1.85 -8.86
N TYR A 59 -4.73 1.39 -10.03
CA TYR A 59 -3.30 1.39 -10.37
C TYR A 59 -2.71 2.80 -10.42
N ASN A 60 -3.49 3.83 -10.81
CA ASN A 60 -3.02 5.22 -10.72
C ASN A 60 -2.74 5.64 -9.27
N VAL A 61 -3.54 5.18 -8.30
CA VAL A 61 -3.28 5.42 -6.86
C VAL A 61 -2.01 4.67 -6.42
N LEU A 62 -1.85 3.43 -6.87
CA LEU A 62 -0.65 2.64 -6.59
C LEU A 62 0.60 3.35 -7.09
N HIS A 63 0.59 3.83 -8.34
CA HIS A 63 1.71 4.58 -8.90
C HIS A 63 1.96 5.90 -8.16
N ALA A 64 0.91 6.63 -7.77
CA ALA A 64 1.05 7.84 -6.97
C ALA A 64 1.71 7.58 -5.59
N VAL A 65 1.43 6.42 -4.97
CA VAL A 65 2.11 6.02 -3.72
C VAL A 65 3.57 5.61 -4.00
N GLU A 66 3.84 4.94 -5.12
CA GLU A 66 5.19 4.51 -5.52
C GLU A 66 6.14 5.66 -5.86
N ASP A 67 5.62 6.83 -6.22
CA ASP A 67 6.43 8.03 -6.42
C ASP A 67 7.15 8.49 -5.12
N TYR A 68 6.74 7.96 -3.96
CA TYR A 68 7.38 8.22 -2.67
C TYR A 68 8.29 7.07 -2.23
N GLU A 69 9.59 7.34 -2.15
CA GLU A 69 10.60 6.38 -1.73
C GLU A 69 11.26 6.75 -0.39
N GLY A 70 11.90 5.74 0.21
CA GLY A 70 12.74 5.90 1.41
C GLY A 70 12.01 5.73 2.73
N GLU A 71 12.77 5.72 3.82
CA GLU A 71 12.27 5.36 5.16
C GLU A 71 11.02 6.15 5.59
N GLY A 72 10.99 7.46 5.32
CA GLY A 72 9.84 8.31 5.66
C GLY A 72 8.55 7.90 4.95
N ALA A 73 8.64 7.48 3.68
CA ALA A 73 7.50 6.99 2.91
C ALA A 73 6.98 5.68 3.47
N TYR A 74 7.89 4.76 3.78
CA TYR A 74 7.53 3.47 4.36
C TYR A 74 6.94 3.60 5.76
N ILE A 75 7.39 4.56 6.58
CA ILE A 75 6.76 4.85 7.87
C ILE A 75 5.28 5.22 7.69
N GLU A 76 4.95 6.10 6.73
CA GLU A 76 3.56 6.50 6.49
C GLU A 76 2.72 5.35 5.91
N LEU A 77 3.29 4.55 4.99
CA LEU A 77 2.63 3.35 4.46
C LEU A 77 2.35 2.30 5.57
N LEU A 78 3.33 2.04 6.44
CA LEU A 78 3.18 1.11 7.55
C LEU A 78 2.09 1.54 8.53
N LYS A 79 2.01 2.83 8.84
CA LYS A 79 0.96 3.39 9.72
C LYS A 79 -0.44 3.27 9.14
N ILE A 80 -0.61 3.45 7.82
CA ILE A 80 -1.93 3.37 7.17
C ILE A 80 -2.35 1.93 6.87
N THR A 81 -1.43 0.95 6.88
CA THR A 81 -1.73 -0.44 6.54
C THR A 81 -2.87 -1.07 7.36
N PRO A 82 -2.96 -0.90 8.70
CA PRO A 82 -4.09 -1.39 9.48
C PRO A 82 -5.44 -0.86 8.95
N TYR A 83 -5.50 0.44 8.65
CA TYR A 83 -6.70 1.07 8.09
C TYR A 83 -7.08 0.43 6.75
N MET A 84 -6.12 0.22 5.84
CA MET A 84 -6.39 -0.42 4.55
C MET A 84 -6.99 -1.82 4.72
N ILE A 85 -6.45 -2.61 5.65
CA ILE A 85 -6.94 -3.97 5.92
C ILE A 85 -8.36 -3.94 6.47
N GLU A 86 -8.68 -2.99 7.35
CA GLU A 86 -10.00 -2.85 7.99
C GLU A 86 -11.07 -2.22 7.07
N ASN A 87 -10.66 -1.53 6.00
CA ASN A 87 -11.56 -0.73 5.15
C ASN A 87 -11.56 -1.21 3.69
N ASP A 88 -11.64 -2.52 3.52
CA ASP A 88 -11.81 -3.20 2.22
C ASP A 88 -10.70 -2.89 1.21
N ALA A 89 -9.45 -2.73 1.62
CA ALA A 89 -8.30 -2.48 0.75
C ALA A 89 -7.11 -3.41 1.04
N LYS A 90 -7.39 -4.62 1.55
CA LYS A 90 -6.37 -5.59 1.93
C LYS A 90 -5.58 -6.09 0.71
N GLU A 91 -6.25 -6.36 -0.41
CA GLU A 91 -5.58 -6.87 -1.60
C GLU A 91 -4.72 -5.78 -2.28
N TRP A 92 -5.13 -4.52 -2.22
CA TRP A 92 -4.27 -3.38 -2.61
C TRP A 92 -3.08 -3.19 -1.68
N SER A 93 -3.27 -3.33 -0.37
CA SER A 93 -2.17 -3.32 0.61
C SER A 93 -1.15 -4.43 0.29
N LYS A 94 -1.60 -5.68 0.07
CA LYS A 94 -0.71 -6.76 -0.34
C LYS A 94 0.10 -6.42 -1.60
N ARG A 95 -0.52 -5.80 -2.60
CA ARG A 95 0.15 -5.40 -3.85
C ARG A 95 1.27 -4.39 -3.60
N LEU A 96 1.01 -3.33 -2.83
CA LEU A 96 2.02 -2.33 -2.47
C LEU A 96 3.21 -2.97 -1.76
N HIS A 97 2.93 -3.71 -0.67
CA HIS A 97 3.97 -4.33 0.14
C HIS A 97 4.78 -5.34 -0.65
N ARG A 98 4.13 -6.17 -1.49
CA ARG A 98 4.84 -7.13 -2.35
C ARG A 98 5.82 -6.46 -3.31
N ARG A 99 5.44 -5.31 -3.88
CA ARG A 99 6.28 -4.58 -4.85
C ARG A 99 7.53 -4.03 -4.18
N ILE A 100 7.38 -3.40 -3.00
CA ILE A 100 8.48 -2.93 -2.16
C ILE A 100 9.42 -4.08 -1.79
N LEU A 101 8.86 -5.20 -1.31
CA LEU A 101 9.66 -6.37 -0.90
C LEU A 101 10.49 -6.96 -2.04
N ASN A 102 9.97 -6.91 -3.27
CA ASN A 102 10.65 -7.42 -4.46
C ASN A 102 11.83 -6.54 -4.91
N HIS A 103 11.93 -5.29 -4.45
CA HIS A 103 13.04 -4.41 -4.78
C HIS A 103 14.06 -4.37 -3.64
N SER A 104 15.33 -4.72 -3.91
CA SER A 104 16.35 -4.90 -2.87
C SER A 104 16.65 -3.64 -2.06
N GLN A 105 16.82 -2.50 -2.73
CA GLN A 105 17.15 -1.24 -2.07
C GLN A 105 16.00 -0.72 -1.20
N GLU A 106 14.78 -0.74 -1.74
CA GLU A 106 13.55 -0.37 -1.04
C GLU A 106 13.30 -1.26 0.17
N ARG A 107 13.52 -2.58 0.04
CA ARG A 107 13.36 -3.53 1.14
C ARG A 107 14.23 -3.18 2.35
N ILE A 108 15.47 -2.72 2.14
CA ILE A 108 16.36 -2.30 3.22
C ILE A 108 15.75 -1.12 4.00
N GLU A 109 15.28 -0.10 3.29
CA GLU A 109 14.64 1.07 3.90
C GLU A 109 13.29 0.72 4.56
N TYR A 110 12.53 -0.20 3.96
CA TYR A 110 11.29 -0.72 4.51
C TYR A 110 11.52 -1.46 5.84
N ILE A 111 12.56 -2.30 5.93
CA ILE A 111 12.93 -2.98 7.18
C ILE A 111 13.32 -1.96 8.26
N LYS A 112 14.08 -0.91 7.91
CA LYS A 112 14.44 0.17 8.86
C LYS A 112 13.20 0.87 9.41
N ALA A 113 12.24 1.21 8.53
CA ALA A 113 10.98 1.80 8.92
C ALA A 113 10.17 0.87 9.83
N LEU A 114 10.07 -0.42 9.49
CA LEU A 114 9.31 -1.41 10.24
C LEU A 114 9.87 -1.65 11.66
N LYS A 115 11.20 -1.64 11.82
CA LYS A 115 11.86 -1.72 13.13
C LYS A 115 11.50 -0.55 14.07
N LYS A 116 11.09 0.60 13.53
CA LYS A 116 10.67 1.78 14.31
C LYS A 116 9.19 1.77 14.70
N MET A 117 8.40 0.87 14.12
CA MET A 117 6.97 0.77 14.42
C MET A 117 6.73 0.09 15.77
N ASP A 118 5.60 0.39 16.40
CA ASP A 118 5.18 -0.33 17.59
C ASP A 118 4.85 -1.80 17.26
N THR A 119 4.83 -2.62 18.31
CA THR A 119 4.61 -4.06 18.19
C THR A 119 3.24 -4.42 17.58
N SER A 120 2.22 -3.57 17.72
CA SER A 120 0.91 -3.80 17.11
C SER A 120 1.00 -3.71 15.59
N ILE A 121 1.57 -2.63 15.07
CA ILE A 121 1.79 -2.45 13.63
C ILE A 121 2.71 -3.55 13.09
N GLN A 122 3.82 -3.85 13.78
CA GLN A 122 4.73 -4.93 13.36
C GLN A 122 3.99 -6.27 13.20
N ASN A 123 3.15 -6.65 14.16
CA ASN A 123 2.38 -7.89 14.10
C ASN A 123 1.38 -7.91 12.94
N ILE A 124 0.75 -6.78 12.62
CA ILE A 124 -0.15 -6.66 11.46
C ILE A 124 0.63 -6.88 10.16
N ILE A 125 1.79 -6.25 10.05
CA ILE A 125 2.65 -6.35 8.86
C ILE A 125 3.21 -7.76 8.69
N ILE A 126 3.65 -8.41 9.77
CA ILE A 126 4.09 -9.81 9.75
C ILE A 126 2.98 -10.72 9.21
N LYS A 127 1.74 -10.54 9.69
CA LYS A 127 0.58 -11.29 9.17
C LYS A 127 0.34 -11.00 7.69
N LEU A 128 0.43 -9.75 7.26
CA LEU A 128 0.29 -9.37 5.86
C LEU A 128 1.37 -10.03 4.98
N ILE A 129 2.62 -10.07 5.42
CA ILE A 129 3.73 -10.74 4.72
C ILE A 129 3.46 -12.25 4.58
N HIS A 130 2.95 -12.90 5.63
CA HIS A 130 2.53 -14.30 5.54
C HIS A 130 1.39 -14.50 4.54
N ASP A 131 0.41 -13.60 4.48
CA ASP A 131 -0.67 -13.67 3.50
C ASP A 131 -0.13 -13.51 2.07
N ILE A 132 0.78 -12.56 1.83
CA ILE A 132 1.42 -12.37 0.51
C ILE A 132 2.16 -13.64 0.09
N ASN A 133 2.91 -14.28 0.99
CA ASN A 133 3.58 -15.55 0.72
C ASN A 133 2.60 -16.65 0.34
N ASN A 134 1.49 -16.77 1.08
CA ASN A 134 0.49 -17.79 0.82
C ASN A 134 -0.22 -17.59 -0.52
N ASP A 135 -0.48 -16.34 -0.92
CA ASP A 135 -1.05 -16.04 -2.23
C ASP A 135 -0.07 -16.31 -3.37
N GLY A 136 1.23 -16.09 -3.14
CA GLY A 136 2.29 -16.47 -4.09
C GLY A 136 2.22 -17.94 -4.51
N LYS A 137 1.91 -18.85 -3.58
CA LYS A 137 1.80 -20.30 -3.83
C LYS A 137 0.73 -20.68 -4.86
N LYS A 138 -0.23 -19.79 -5.13
CA LYS A 138 -1.33 -20.06 -6.06
C LYS A 138 -0.94 -19.79 -7.52
N TRP A 139 0.03 -18.91 -7.77
CA TRP A 139 0.27 -18.35 -9.11
C TRP A 139 1.74 -18.29 -9.52
N LEU A 140 2.68 -18.41 -8.56
CA LEU A 140 4.11 -18.46 -8.82
C LEU A 140 4.57 -19.88 -9.13
N ASN A 141 5.61 -20.01 -9.94
CA ASN A 141 6.31 -21.28 -10.07
C ASN A 141 7.20 -21.56 -8.84
N ASN A 142 7.73 -22.78 -8.73
CA ASN A 142 8.53 -23.21 -7.58
C ASN A 142 9.78 -22.34 -7.32
N GLU A 143 10.45 -21.86 -8.36
CA GLU A 143 11.65 -21.03 -8.22
C GLU A 143 11.30 -19.62 -7.73
N GLU A 144 10.25 -19.04 -8.29
CA GLU A 144 9.72 -17.74 -7.87
C GLU A 144 9.20 -17.77 -6.44
N GLN A 145 8.49 -18.84 -6.07
CA GLN A 145 8.00 -19.05 -4.71
C GLN A 145 9.18 -19.12 -3.74
N LYS A 146 10.19 -19.95 -4.03
CA LYS A 146 11.37 -20.08 -3.16
C LYS A 146 12.13 -18.76 -3.02
N LYS A 147 12.26 -18.01 -4.12
CA LYS A 147 12.88 -16.67 -4.11
C LYS A 147 12.10 -15.73 -3.19
N PHE A 148 10.77 -15.69 -3.32
CA PHE A 148 9.94 -14.79 -2.52
C PHE A 148 9.86 -15.20 -1.05
N GLU A 149 9.83 -16.50 -0.75
CA GLU A 149 9.94 -17.03 0.62
C GLU A 149 11.27 -16.65 1.27
N ASN A 150 12.39 -16.67 0.53
CA ASN A 150 13.67 -16.21 1.04
C ASN A 150 13.64 -14.71 1.40
N ILE A 151 13.07 -13.87 0.52
CA ILE A 151 12.94 -12.42 0.73
C ILE A 151 12.10 -12.12 1.98
N THR A 152 10.98 -12.81 2.15
CA THR A 152 10.11 -12.57 3.30
C THR A 152 10.71 -13.12 4.59
N ASN A 153 11.40 -14.25 4.55
CA ASN A 153 12.14 -14.76 5.71
C ASN A 153 13.29 -13.82 6.12
N GLU A 154 13.99 -13.20 5.16
CA GLU A 154 14.99 -12.14 5.43
C GLU A 154 14.36 -11.02 6.28
N VAL A 155 13.23 -10.47 5.82
CA VAL A 155 12.51 -9.41 6.56
C VAL A 155 12.05 -9.87 7.94
N LEU A 156 11.48 -11.07 8.04
CA LEU A 156 10.97 -11.59 9.31
C LEU A 156 12.09 -11.87 10.32
N ASN A 157 13.27 -12.29 9.86
CA ASN A 157 14.43 -12.52 10.73
C ASN A 157 15.01 -11.20 11.27
N GLU A 158 14.94 -10.13 10.50
CA GLU A 158 15.37 -8.80 10.95
C GLU A 158 14.51 -8.22 12.08
N LEU A 159 13.31 -8.78 12.34
CA LEU A 159 12.39 -8.34 13.40
C LEU A 159 12.46 -9.20 14.67
N ARG A 160 13.33 -10.22 14.71
CA ARG A 160 13.57 -11.05 15.89
C ARG A 160 14.62 -10.43 16.80
#